data_AF-A0A6V8KXC0-F1
#
_entry.id   AF-A0A6V8KXC0-F1
#
_cell.length_a   1.000
_cell.length_b   1.000
_cell.length_c   1.000
_cell.angle_alpha   90.00
_cell.angle_beta   90.00
_cell.angle_gamma   90.00
#
_symmetry.space_group_name_H-M   'P 1'
#
loop_
_entity.id
_entity.type
_entity.pdbx_description
1 polymer ?
#
loop_
_entity_poly.entity_id
_entity_poly.type
_entity_poly.pdbx_seq_one_letter_code
_entity_poly.pdbx_strand_id
1 'polypeptide(L)' 'MDLDGAALRPQVPAVRPAGGGLPPFAVGYVELPEGVRVAAVLDGDLDAIRIGAPYRIEATGGVPRATAIGEA' A
#
# COMPACT_ATOMS: atom_id res chain seq x y z
N MET A 1 -16.04 43.66 27.73
CA MET A 1 -16.21 43.38 26.30
C MET A 1 -14.92 42.68 25.89
N ASP A 2 -14.86 41.38 26.13
CA ASP A 2 -13.70 40.55 25.82
C ASP A 2 -13.82 40.09 24.36
N LEU A 3 -12.95 40.62 23.51
CA LEU A 3 -12.77 40.16 22.14
C LEU A 3 -11.30 39.82 21.89
N ASP A 4 -10.69 39.10 22.84
CA ASP A 4 -9.40 38.45 22.59
C ASP A 4 -9.68 37.16 21.83
N GLY A 5 -10.06 37.33 20.56
CA GLY A 5 -10.21 36.29 19.55
C GLY A 5 -8.86 35.70 19.15
N ALA A 6 -8.12 35.16 20.13
CA ALA A 6 -7.01 34.27 19.87
C ALA A 6 -7.60 32.97 19.31
N ALA A 7 -7.88 32.99 18.01
CA ALA A 7 -8.21 31.80 17.26
C ALA A 7 -7.10 30.78 17.50
N LEU A 8 -7.40 29.76 18.31
CA LEU A 8 -6.59 28.55 18.44
C LEU A 8 -6.63 27.85 17.08
N ARG A 9 -5.83 28.35 16.13
CA ARG A 9 -5.59 27.62 14.88
C ARG A 9 -4.92 26.31 15.29
N PRO A 10 -5.49 25.14 15.01
CA PRO A 10 -4.83 23.89 15.31
C PRO A 10 -3.50 23.91 14.57
N GLN A 11 -2.40 24.05 15.31
CA GLN A 11 -1.07 23.90 14.74
C GLN A 11 -0.88 22.41 14.50
N VAL A 12 -1.26 21.96 13.31
CA VAL A 12 -0.92 20.61 12.87
C VAL A 12 0.61 20.55 12.82
N PRO A 13 1.26 19.58 13.47
CA PRO A 13 2.70 19.40 13.34
C PRO A 13 3.06 19.39 11.85
N ALA A 14 4.11 20.13 11.47
CA ALA A 14 4.58 20.10 10.09
C ALA A 14 4.84 18.63 9.71
N VAL A 15 4.16 18.15 8.67
CA VAL A 15 4.41 16.82 8.12
C VAL A 15 5.82 16.86 7.56
N ARG A 16 6.78 16.36 8.34
CA ARG A 16 8.11 16.06 7.82
C ARG A 16 7.92 14.84 6.92
N PRO A 17 8.27 14.90 5.64
CA PRO A 17 8.34 13.70 4.82
C PRO A 17 9.22 12.71 5.57
N ALA A 18 8.75 11.47 5.74
CA ALA A 18 9.62 10.41 6.21
C ALA A 18 10.87 10.44 5.32
N GLY A 19 12.05 10.65 5.92
CA GLY A 19 13.30 10.71 5.15
C GLY A 19 13.49 9.38 4.43
N GLY A 20 13.83 9.43 3.14
CA GLY A 20 13.85 8.26 2.26
C GLY A 20 12.47 8.00 1.67
N GLY A 21 12.31 8.27 0.38
CA GLY A 21 11.08 7.97 -0.34
C GLY A 21 10.71 6.48 -0.26
N LEU A 22 9.50 6.14 -0.66
CA LEU A 22 9.09 4.73 -0.77
C LEU A 22 9.96 4.07 -1.85
N PRO A 23 10.69 2.98 -1.54
CA PRO A 23 11.38 2.22 -2.57
C PRO A 23 10.34 1.73 -3.60
N PRO A 24 10.70 1.55 -4.87
CA PRO A 24 9.78 1.02 -5.86
C PRO A 24 9.13 -0.28 -5.39
N PHE A 25 7.82 -0.39 -5.59
CA PHE A 25 7.04 -1.58 -5.28
C PHE A 25 5.95 -1.76 -6.33
N ALA A 26 5.52 -3.00 -6.53
CA ALA A 26 4.44 -3.31 -7.45
C ALA A 26 3.10 -3.36 -6.74
N VAL A 27 2.07 -2.89 -7.44
CA VAL A 27 0.67 -3.05 -7.05
C VAL A 27 -0.05 -3.71 -8.21
N GLY A 28 -0.86 -4.71 -7.92
CA GLY A 28 -1.63 -5.44 -8.93
C GLY A 28 -3.01 -5.83 -8.42
N TYR A 29 -3.84 -6.30 -9.35
CA TYR A 29 -5.09 -6.96 -9.03
C TYR A 29 -4.88 -8.47 -9.12
N VAL A 30 -5.07 -9.15 -8.00
CA VAL A 30 -5.07 -10.62 -7.96
C VAL A 30 -6.51 -11.09 -8.06
N GLU A 31 -6.79 -11.93 -9.04
CA GLU A 31 -8.10 -12.57 -9.22
C GLU A 31 -8.16 -13.82 -8.34
N LEU A 32 -9.12 -13.84 -7.42
CA LEU A 32 -9.40 -14.99 -6.56
C LEU A 32 -10.27 -16.01 -7.31
N PRO A 33 -10.27 -17.29 -6.90
CA PRO A 33 -11.07 -18.35 -7.55
C PRO A 33 -12.57 -18.05 -7.62
N GLU A 34 -13.09 -17.21 -6.73
CA GLU A 34 -14.48 -16.79 -6.68
C GLU A 34 -14.81 -15.65 -7.68
N GLY A 35 -13.82 -15.20 -8.48
CA GLY A 35 -13.96 -14.13 -9.47
C GLY A 35 -13.83 -12.71 -8.91
N VAL A 36 -13.51 -12.56 -7.62
CA VAL A 36 -13.26 -11.28 -6.97
C VAL A 36 -11.83 -10.83 -7.25
N ARG A 37 -11.63 -9.52 -7.50
CA ARG A 37 -10.29 -8.94 -7.68
C ARG A 37 -9.90 -8.11 -6.47
N VAL A 38 -8.72 -8.39 -5.93
CA VAL A 38 -8.17 -7.70 -4.76
C VAL A 38 -6.95 -6.89 -5.20
N ALA A 39 -6.94 -5.60 -4.88
CA ALA A 39 -5.74 -4.77 -4.99
C ALA A 39 -4.76 -5.17 -3.89
N ALA A 40 -3.55 -5.59 -4.27
CA ALA A 40 -2.53 -6.07 -3.35
C ALA A 40 -1.16 -5.54 -3.75
N VAL A 41 -0.29 -5.39 -2.75
CA VAL A 41 1.15 -5.21 -3.01
C VAL A 41 1.70 -6.56 -3.48
N LEU A 42 2.41 -6.57 -4.61
CA LEU A 42 3.05 -7.78 -5.13
C LEU A 42 4.48 -7.86 -4.58
N ASP A 43 4.74 -8.88 -3.77
CA ASP A 43 6.05 -9.15 -3.19
C ASP A 43 6.89 -10.03 -4.13
N GLY A 44 8.17 -9.67 -4.29
CA GLY A 44 9.13 -10.41 -5.11
C GLY A 44 10.00 -9.52 -5.98
N ASP A 45 10.64 -10.13 -6.98
CA ASP A 45 11.38 -9.43 -8.02
C ASP A 45 10.40 -8.72 -8.98
N LEU A 46 10.57 -7.41 -9.14
CA LEU A 46 9.73 -6.59 -10.03
C LEU A 46 9.84 -7.06 -11.49
N ASP A 47 11.01 -7.54 -11.90
CA ASP A 47 11.25 -8.00 -13.27
C ASP A 47 10.65 -9.38 -13.54
N ALA A 48 10.25 -10.13 -12.50
CA ALA A 48 9.59 -11.43 -12.61
C ALA A 48 8.05 -11.35 -12.65
N ILE A 49 7.46 -10.17 -12.42
CA ILE A 49 6.00 -10.02 -12.38
C ILE A 49 5.40 -10.22 -13.77
N ARG A 50 4.44 -11.13 -13.88
CA ARG A 50 3.72 -11.43 -15.14
C ARG A 50 2.21 -11.44 -14.93
N ILE A 51 1.48 -10.94 -15.91
CA ILE A 51 0.01 -11.03 -15.93
C ILE A 51 -0.38 -12.50 -16.07
N GLY A 52 -1.31 -12.96 -15.24
CA GLY A 52 -1.77 -14.34 -15.22
C GLY A 52 -0.89 -15.30 -14.42
N ALA A 53 0.22 -14.81 -13.84
CA ALA A 53 0.98 -15.62 -12.88
C ALA A 53 0.14 -15.87 -11.62
N PRO A 54 0.25 -17.07 -11.03
CA PRO A 54 -0.49 -17.40 -9.82
C PRO A 54 0.15 -16.75 -8.58
N TYR A 55 -0.69 -16.26 -7.66
CA TYR A 55 -0.28 -15.63 -6.40
C TYR A 55 -1.06 -16.20 -5.22
N ARG A 56 -0.45 -16.14 -4.03
CA ARG A 56 -1.12 -16.30 -2.73
C ARG A 56 -1.32 -14.92 -2.11
N ILE A 57 -2.54 -14.61 -1.68
CA ILE A 57 -2.83 -13.40 -0.90
C ILE A 57 -2.82 -13.70 0.60
N GLU A 58 -2.19 -12.81 1.36
CA GLU A 58 -2.22 -12.78 2.81
C GLU A 58 -2.53 -11.36 3.32
N ALA A 59 -3.25 -11.25 4.43
CA ALA A 59 -3.51 -9.96 5.09
C ALA A 59 -2.39 -9.67 6.09
N THR A 60 -1.41 -8.85 5.70
CA THR A 60 -0.19 -8.63 6.47
C THR A 60 0.07 -7.13 6.63
N GLY A 61 0.26 -6.66 7.87
CA GLY A 61 0.56 -5.25 8.12
C GLY A 61 -0.57 -4.27 7.75
N GLY A 62 -1.82 -4.74 7.74
CA GLY A 62 -3.00 -3.92 7.46
C GLY A 62 -3.32 -3.71 5.96
N VAL A 63 -2.55 -4.32 5.06
CA VAL A 63 -2.82 -4.33 3.62
C VAL A 63 -2.75 -5.75 3.05
N PRO A 64 -3.52 -6.07 2.00
CA PRO A 64 -3.33 -7.30 1.25
C PRO A 64 -1.96 -7.32 0.58
N ARG A 65 -1.22 -8.41 0.79
CA ARG A 65 0.05 -8.69 0.11
C ARG A 65 -0.06 -9.99 -0.66
N ALA A 66 0.62 -10.05 -1.80
CA ALA A 66 0.57 -11.18 -2.71
C ALA A 66 1.97 -11.68 -3.05
N THR A 67 2.22 -12.96 -2.82
CA THR A 67 3.50 -13.62 -3.16
C THR A 67 3.27 -14.62 -4.28
N ALA A 68 4.16 -14.64 -5.29
CA ALA A 68 4.07 -15.59 -6.38
C ALA A 68 4.13 -17.05 -5.87
N ILE A 69 3.38 -17.96 -6.50
CA ILE A 69 3.40 -19.39 -6.17
C ILE A 69 3.86 -20.21 -7.38
N GLY A 70 5.01 -20.87 -7.29
CA GLY A 70 5.64 -21.61 -8.40
C GLY A 70 7.04 -21.09 -8.73
N GLU A 71 7.77 -21.77 -9.63
CA GLU A 71 9.05 -21.26 -10.12
C GLU A 71 8.83 -20.00 -10.97
N ALA A 72 9.63 -18.97 -10.68
CA ALA A 72 9.63 -17.66 -11.32
C ALA A 72 10.19 -17.71 -12.75
#